data_AF-A0A7K2EBF1-F1
#
_entry.id   AF-A0A7K2EBF1-F1
#
_cell.length_a   1.000
_cell.length_b   1.000
_cell.length_c   1.000
_cell.angle_alpha   90.00
_cell.angle_beta   90.00
_cell.angle_gamma   90.00
#
_symmetry.space_group_name_H-M   'P 1'
#
loop_
_entity.id
_entity.type
_entity.pdbx_description
1 polymer ?
#
loop_
_entity_poly.entity_id
_entity_poly.type
_entity_poly.pdbx_seq_one_letter_code
_entity_poly.pdbx_strand_id
1 'polypeptide(L)'
;MSLSSRNAPPPVAGAAHTPAAGWWRRTGFLSAIGQAALVAGVCLAGWWLYGNLVDNLTRTRIPTDFNFLTQPTGFAIPENFGFDPDLPIWRMVLIGVQNTFLAGLVGVLLASIVGLIVGISRLSSNWLVAKLAQVFVEGFRNTPPLVV
;
A
#
# COMPACT_ATOMS: atom_id res chain seq x y z
N MET A 1 35.15 -60.85 -58.82
CA MET A 1 36.06 -59.72 -59.14
C MET A 1 35.23 -58.44 -59.14
N SER A 2 35.66 -57.44 -58.36
CA SER A 2 35.23 -56.03 -58.36
C SER A 2 34.05 -55.55 -57.48
N LEU A 3 34.41 -55.04 -56.29
CA LEU A 3 34.00 -53.76 -55.65
C LEU A 3 32.51 -53.57 -55.27
N SER A 4 32.07 -53.83 -54.04
CA SER A 4 32.12 -52.94 -52.85
C SER A 4 32.39 -51.45 -53.11
N SER A 5 31.33 -50.63 -53.18
CA SER A 5 31.39 -49.18 -52.90
C SER A 5 29.97 -48.58 -52.90
N ARG A 6 29.72 -47.68 -51.94
CA ARG A 6 28.64 -46.66 -51.88
C ARG A 6 27.37 -47.00 -51.09
N ASN A 7 27.54 -47.28 -49.80
CA ASN A 7 26.65 -46.74 -48.77
C ASN A 7 27.45 -45.74 -47.93
N ALA A 8 27.46 -44.47 -48.32
CA ALA A 8 27.92 -43.40 -47.45
C ALA A 8 26.68 -42.74 -46.84
N PRO A 9 26.51 -42.72 -45.50
CA PRO A 9 25.46 -41.93 -44.88
C PRO A 9 25.67 -40.45 -45.21
N PRO A 10 24.58 -39.67 -45.38
CA PRO A 10 24.69 -38.24 -45.65
C PRO A 10 25.47 -37.56 -44.51
N PRO A 11 26.36 -36.61 -44.83
CA PRO A 11 27.09 -35.88 -43.81
C PRO A 11 26.09 -35.17 -42.90
N VAL A 12 26.13 -35.49 -41.60
CA VAL A 12 25.47 -34.69 -40.56
C VAL A 12 25.97 -33.27 -40.71
N ALA A 13 25.13 -32.40 -41.29
CA ALA A 13 25.39 -30.99 -41.37
C ALA A 13 25.73 -30.53 -39.96
N GLY A 14 26.97 -30.09 -39.79
CA GLY A 14 27.54 -29.74 -38.49
C GLY A 14 26.56 -28.86 -37.72
N ALA A 15 26.40 -29.17 -36.43
CA ALA A 15 25.72 -28.30 -35.49
C ALA A 15 26.26 -26.89 -35.74
N ALA A 16 25.42 -26.01 -36.29
CA ALA A 16 25.81 -24.65 -36.56
C ALA A 16 26.27 -24.07 -35.23
N HIS A 17 27.57 -23.80 -35.11
CA HIS A 17 28.09 -23.04 -33.99
C HIS A 17 27.51 -21.65 -34.12
N THR A 18 26.37 -21.41 -33.46
CA THR A 18 25.81 -20.08 -33.33
C THR A 18 26.91 -19.23 -32.73
N PRO A 19 27.37 -18.15 -33.41
CA PRO A 19 28.48 -17.37 -32.92
C PRO A 19 28.16 -16.90 -31.51
N ALA A 20 29.05 -17.20 -30.56
CA ALA A 20 28.90 -16.77 -29.18
C ALA A 20 28.64 -15.25 -29.19
N ALA A 21 27.47 -14.83 -28.71
CA ALA A 21 27.11 -13.43 -28.70
C ALA A 21 28.25 -12.63 -28.04
N GLY A 22 28.79 -11.65 -28.75
CA GLY A 22 29.89 -10.81 -28.27
C GLY A 22 29.58 -10.28 -26.88
N TRP A 23 30.59 -10.14 -26.02
CA TRP A 23 30.38 -9.88 -24.59
C TRP A 23 29.49 -8.67 -24.28
N TRP A 24 29.50 -7.65 -25.14
CA TRP A 24 28.61 -6.48 -25.12
C TRP A 24 27.13 -6.74 -25.43
N ARG A 25 26.81 -7.81 -26.16
CA ARG A 25 25.43 -8.23 -26.51
C ARG A 25 24.90 -9.33 -25.58
N ARG A 26 25.63 -9.68 -24.52
CA ARG A 26 25.15 -10.65 -23.52
C ARG A 26 23.94 -10.03 -22.80
N THR A 27 22.84 -10.77 -22.76
CA THR A 27 21.58 -10.34 -22.12
C THR A 27 21.77 -9.90 -20.68
N GLY A 28 22.65 -10.58 -19.92
CA GLY A 28 23.00 -10.19 -18.55
C GLY A 28 23.74 -8.84 -18.43
N PHE A 29 24.54 -8.47 -19.43
CA PHE A 29 25.24 -7.17 -19.46
C PHE A 29 24.28 -6.03 -19.80
N LEU A 30 23.42 -6.24 -20.81
CA LEU A 30 22.38 -5.27 -21.18
C LEU A 30 21.33 -5.07 -20.07
N SER A 31 20.93 -6.13 -19.37
CA SER A 31 20.01 -6.03 -18.23
C SER A 31 20.64 -5.30 -17.04
N ALA A 32 21.94 -5.51 -16.77
CA ALA A 32 22.65 -4.81 -15.72
C ALA A 32 22.75 -3.30 -16.00
N ILE A 33 23.04 -2.91 -17.26
CA ILE A 33 23.03 -1.50 -17.68
C ILE A 33 21.62 -0.90 -17.54
N GLY A 34 20.59 -1.62 -17.97
CA GLY A 34 19.20 -1.17 -17.86
C GLY A 34 18.78 -0.95 -16.40
N GLN A 35 19.12 -1.86 -15.49
CA GLN A 35 18.87 -1.71 -14.06
C GLN A 35 19.66 -0.54 -13.46
N ALA A 36 20.93 -0.38 -13.80
CA ALA A 36 21.74 0.74 -13.33
C ALA A 36 21.19 2.09 -13.82
N ALA A 37 20.76 2.17 -15.09
CA ALA A 37 20.14 3.35 -15.65
C ALA A 37 18.79 3.68 -14.98
N LEU A 38 17.99 2.66 -14.68
CA LEU A 38 16.73 2.83 -13.95
C LEU A 38 16.96 3.35 -12.53
N VAL A 39 17.89 2.75 -11.78
CA VAL A 39 18.24 3.19 -10.43
C VAL A 39 18.77 4.63 -10.46
N ALA A 40 19.67 4.95 -11.39
CA ALA A 40 20.16 6.31 -11.58
C ALA A 40 19.03 7.28 -11.89
N GLY A 41 18.09 6.90 -12.77
CA GLY A 41 16.90 7.70 -13.09
C GLY A 41 16.01 7.94 -11.87
N VAL A 42 15.75 6.91 -11.05
CA VAL A 42 14.97 7.04 -9.81
C VAL A 42 15.67 7.93 -8.81
N CYS A 43 16.98 7.78 -8.62
CA CYS A 43 17.76 8.64 -7.72
C CYS A 43 17.78 10.09 -8.18
N LEU A 44 17.96 10.34 -9.48
CA LEU A 44 17.93 11.69 -10.07
C LEU A 44 16.55 12.33 -9.95
N ALA A 45 15.48 11.57 -10.24
CA ALA A 45 14.11 12.04 -10.05
C ALA A 45 13.85 12.35 -8.58
N GLY A 46 14.23 11.44 -7.66
CA GLY A 46 14.11 11.65 -6.22
C GLY A 46 14.85 12.89 -5.73
N TRP A 47 16.08 13.10 -6.18
CA TRP A 47 16.84 14.32 -5.89
C TRP A 47 16.08 15.54 -6.40
N TRP A 48 15.70 15.56 -7.68
CA TRP A 48 15.01 16.71 -8.28
C TRP A 48 13.69 17.03 -7.56
N LEU A 49 12.88 16.03 -7.23
CA LEU A 49 11.65 16.20 -6.44
C LEU A 49 11.94 16.75 -5.05
N TYR A 50 12.93 16.21 -4.35
CA TYR A 50 13.31 16.66 -3.01
C TYR A 50 13.77 18.13 -3.03
N GLY A 51 14.62 18.52 -3.98
CA GLY A 51 15.06 19.91 -4.14
C GLY A 51 13.89 20.85 -4.40
N ASN A 52 12.98 20.49 -5.31
CA ASN A 52 11.77 21.27 -5.55
C ASN A 52 10.90 21.38 -4.29
N LEU A 53 10.73 20.29 -3.54
CA LEU A 53 9.96 20.30 -2.31
C LEU A 53 10.56 21.26 -1.28
N VAL A 54 11.87 21.15 -1.01
CA VAL A 54 12.57 22.02 -0.05
C VAL A 54 12.52 23.48 -0.48
N ASP A 55 12.71 23.77 -1.77
CA ASP A 55 12.64 25.14 -2.29
C ASP A 55 11.23 25.73 -2.12
N ASN A 56 10.18 24.95 -2.40
CA ASN A 56 8.80 25.37 -2.23
C ASN A 56 8.44 25.56 -0.75
N LEU A 57 8.83 24.64 0.14
CA LEU A 57 8.59 24.75 1.58
C LEU A 57 9.30 25.96 2.18
N THR A 58 10.54 26.22 1.75
CA THR A 58 11.32 27.40 2.17
C THR A 58 10.64 28.70 1.73
N ARG A 59 10.12 28.76 0.50
CA ARG A 59 9.37 29.93 -0.01
C ARG A 59 8.07 30.18 0.74
N THR A 60 7.34 29.13 1.11
CA THR A 60 6.06 29.24 1.83
C THR A 60 6.24 29.45 3.34
N ARG A 61 7.47 29.47 3.86
CA ARG A 61 7.80 29.59 5.29
C ARG A 61 7.08 28.54 6.16
N ILE A 62 6.87 27.34 5.61
CA ILE A 62 6.32 26.23 6.38
C ILE A 62 7.48 25.56 7.12
N PRO A 63 7.54 25.64 8.46
CA PRO A 63 8.59 24.96 9.22
C PRO A 63 8.47 23.45 8.96
N THR A 64 9.51 22.86 8.36
CA THR A 64 9.54 21.41 8.04
C THR A 64 10.18 20.59 9.17
N ASP A 65 10.43 21.24 10.30
CA ASP A 65 11.06 20.65 11.47
C ASP A 65 10.03 20.06 12.43
N PHE A 66 10.42 19.05 13.20
CA PHE A 66 9.58 18.45 14.25
C PHE A 66 9.38 19.35 15.48
N ASN A 67 9.88 20.59 15.48
CA ASN A 67 9.71 21.54 16.58
C ASN A 67 8.22 21.85 16.87
N PHE A 68 7.35 21.70 15.87
CA PHE A 68 5.90 21.83 16.08
C PHE A 68 5.37 20.86 17.14
N LEU A 69 5.99 19.68 17.31
CA LEU A 69 5.52 18.69 18.30
C LEU A 69 5.67 19.21 19.73
N THR A 70 6.68 20.02 20.00
CA THR A 70 6.95 20.62 21.32
C THR A 70 6.27 21.96 21.54
N GLN A 71 5.68 22.55 20.49
CA GLN A 71 4.90 23.78 20.63
C GLN A 71 3.60 23.52 21.40
N PRO A 72 3.14 24.50 22.21
CA PRO A 72 1.85 24.40 22.88
C PRO A 72 0.72 24.29 21.86
N THR A 73 -0.30 23.51 22.20
CA THR A 73 -1.42 23.21 21.30
C THR A 73 -2.18 24.49 20.92
N GLY A 74 -2.33 25.43 21.85
CA GLY A 74 -2.84 26.78 21.55
C GLY A 74 -4.34 26.83 21.21
N PHE A 75 -5.04 25.71 21.29
CA PHE A 75 -6.50 25.63 21.17
C PHE A 75 -7.05 24.66 22.21
N ALA A 76 -8.22 24.98 22.77
CA ALA A 76 -8.92 24.12 23.70
C ALA A 76 -9.74 23.06 22.97
N ILE A 77 -9.67 21.82 23.43
CA ILE A 77 -10.50 20.71 22.95
C ILE A 77 -11.67 20.57 23.93
N PRO A 78 -12.91 20.92 23.55
CA PRO A 78 -14.05 21.00 24.48
C PRO A 78 -14.41 19.67 25.15
N GLU A 79 -14.07 18.54 24.53
CA GLU A 79 -14.63 17.23 24.87
C GLU A 79 -13.67 16.33 25.65
N ASN A 80 -12.54 16.86 26.13
CA ASN A 80 -11.51 16.03 26.74
C ASN A 80 -11.25 16.46 28.18
N PHE A 81 -11.81 15.70 29.13
CA PHE A 81 -11.58 15.90 30.56
C PHE A 81 -10.08 15.77 30.87
N GLY A 82 -9.44 16.88 31.28
CA GLY A 82 -8.01 16.90 31.64
C GLY A 82 -7.06 17.26 30.49
N PHE A 83 -7.56 17.70 29.34
CA PHE A 83 -6.72 18.31 28.31
C PHE A 83 -6.45 19.78 28.66
N ASP A 84 -5.18 20.12 28.78
CA ASP A 84 -4.72 21.49 28.97
C ASP A 84 -4.17 22.03 27.63
N PRO A 85 -4.69 23.17 27.11
CA PRO A 85 -4.22 23.79 25.86
C PRO A 85 -2.72 24.13 25.84
N ASP A 86 -2.10 24.25 27.02
CA ASP A 86 -0.67 24.50 27.17
C ASP A 86 0.19 23.24 26.96
N LEU A 87 -0.45 22.06 26.85
CA LEU A 87 0.27 20.82 26.55
C LEU A 87 0.89 20.87 25.14
N PRO A 88 2.07 20.24 24.98
CA PRO A 88 2.71 20.14 23.69
C PRO A 88 1.88 19.27 22.72
N ILE A 89 1.91 19.62 21.43
CA ILE A 89 1.13 18.97 20.37
C ILE A 89 1.34 17.45 20.32
N TRP A 90 2.53 16.92 20.64
CA TRP A 90 2.75 15.47 20.68
C TRP A 90 1.85 14.75 21.70
N ARG A 91 1.53 15.38 22.84
CA ARG A 91 0.61 14.82 23.84
C ARG A 91 -0.81 14.81 23.30
N MET A 92 -1.23 15.88 22.62
CA MET A 92 -2.53 15.94 21.97
C MET A 92 -2.69 14.80 20.96
N VAL A 93 -1.70 14.59 20.09
CA VAL A 93 -1.71 13.49 19.11
C VAL A 93 -1.83 12.14 19.81
N LEU A 94 -1.05 11.91 20.88
CA LEU A 94 -1.10 10.65 21.63
C LEU A 94 -2.48 10.40 22.24
N ILE A 95 -3.12 11.43 22.79
CA ILE A 95 -4.48 11.32 23.32
C ILE A 95 -5.48 11.02 22.21
N GLY A 96 -5.34 11.65 21.04
CA GLY A 96 -6.16 11.34 19.86
C GLY A 96 -6.03 9.88 19.40
N VAL A 97 -4.81 9.34 19.42
CA VAL A 97 -4.54 7.92 19.12
C VAL A 97 -5.21 7.01 20.16
N GLN A 98 -5.08 7.33 21.45
CA GLN A 98 -5.72 6.57 22.53
C GLN A 98 -7.25 6.57 22.39
N ASN A 99 -7.85 7.71 22.09
CA ASN A 99 -9.30 7.83 21.90
C ASN A 99 -9.76 7.05 20.67
N THR A 100 -9.03 7.12 19.55
CA THR A 100 -9.35 6.33 18.34
C THR A 100 -9.25 4.83 18.61
N PHE A 101 -8.24 4.42 19.37
CA PHE A 101 -8.06 3.02 19.76
C PHE A 101 -9.20 2.54 20.66
N LEU A 102 -9.57 3.31 21.69
CA LEU A 102 -10.68 2.99 22.58
C LEU A 102 -12.03 2.95 21.85
N ALA A 103 -12.32 3.96 21.04
CA ALA A 103 -13.53 4.01 20.23
C ALA A 103 -13.59 2.83 19.25
N GLY A 104 -12.49 2.51 18.59
CA GLY A 104 -12.36 1.36 17.70
C GLY A 104 -12.57 0.04 18.44
N LEU A 105 -11.98 -0.14 19.61
CA LEU A 105 -12.12 -1.35 20.43
C LEU A 105 -13.58 -1.58 20.84
N VAL A 106 -14.23 -0.56 21.39
CA VAL A 106 -15.65 -0.63 21.78
C VAL A 106 -16.53 -0.87 20.55
N GLY A 107 -16.23 -0.18 19.44
CA GLY A 107 -16.93 -0.34 18.17
C GLY A 107 -16.87 -1.78 17.63
N VAL A 108 -15.68 -2.39 17.62
CA VAL A 108 -15.49 -3.78 17.15
C VAL A 108 -16.24 -4.77 18.03
N LEU A 109 -16.21 -4.59 19.36
CA LEU A 109 -16.92 -5.48 20.29
C LEU A 109 -18.44 -5.41 20.06
N LEU A 110 -19.01 -4.20 20.01
CA LEU A 110 -20.44 -4.01 19.78
C LEU A 110 -20.87 -4.48 18.37
N ALA A 111 -20.09 -4.14 17.35
CA ALA A 111 -20.35 -4.56 15.97
C ALA A 111 -20.30 -6.09 15.82
N SER A 112 -19.41 -6.77 16.54
CA SER A 112 -19.32 -8.23 16.53
C SER A 112 -20.57 -8.88 17.15
N ILE A 113 -21.05 -8.34 18.28
CA ILE A 113 -22.27 -8.85 18.93
C ILE A 113 -23.48 -8.67 18.01
N VAL A 114 -23.69 -7.46 17.50
CA VAL A 114 -24.82 -7.15 16.59
C VAL A 114 -24.70 -7.96 15.30
N GLY A 115 -23.51 -7.99 14.71
CA GLY A 115 -23.24 -8.73 13.48
C GLY A 115 -23.47 -10.23 13.63
N LEU A 116 -23.12 -10.82 14.78
CA LEU A 116 -23.37 -12.23 15.07
C LEU A 116 -24.87 -12.51 15.24
N ILE A 117 -25.60 -11.68 15.98
CA ILE A 117 -27.06 -11.81 16.15
C ILE A 117 -27.78 -11.73 14.80
N VAL A 118 -27.45 -10.71 13.99
CA VAL A 118 -28.03 -10.52 12.66
C VAL A 118 -27.62 -11.65 11.71
N GLY A 119 -26.37 -12.10 11.79
CA GLY A 119 -25.83 -13.21 11.01
C GLY A 119 -26.59 -14.52 11.27
N ILE A 120 -26.84 -14.86 12.54
CA ILE A 120 -27.62 -16.04 12.92
C ILE A 120 -29.09 -15.86 12.50
N SER A 121 -29.66 -14.67 12.70
CA SER A 121 -31.05 -14.36 12.33
C SER A 121 -31.33 -14.58 10.84
N ARG A 122 -30.32 -14.36 9.98
CA ARG A 122 -30.41 -14.61 8.54
C ARG A 122 -30.55 -16.10 8.18
N LEU A 123 -30.08 -17.01 9.04
CA LEU A 123 -30.16 -18.46 8.84
C LEU A 123 -31.43 -19.08 9.45
N SER A 124 -32.28 -18.26 10.09
CA SER A 124 -33.53 -18.72 10.69
C SER A 124 -34.48 -19.30 9.65
N SER A 125 -35.16 -20.39 10.01
CA SER A 125 -36.25 -20.97 9.22
C SER A 125 -37.48 -20.06 9.14
N ASN A 126 -37.58 -19.04 10.02
CA ASN A 126 -38.64 -18.05 9.97
C ASN A 126 -38.35 -17.00 8.89
N TRP A 127 -39.16 -17.04 7.82
CA TRP A 127 -39.04 -16.15 6.67
C TRP A 127 -39.00 -14.66 7.04
N LEU A 128 -39.81 -14.23 8.03
CA LEU A 128 -39.90 -12.82 8.41
C LEU A 128 -38.59 -12.31 9.03
N VAL A 129 -38.01 -13.11 9.92
CA VAL A 129 -36.75 -12.80 10.62
C VAL A 129 -35.60 -12.76 9.62
N ALA A 130 -35.52 -13.74 8.72
CA ALA A 130 -34.48 -13.80 7.69
C ALA A 130 -34.56 -12.60 6.74
N LYS A 131 -35.78 -12.18 6.34
CA LYS A 131 -35.99 -11.05 5.44
C LYS A 131 -35.66 -9.71 6.11
N LEU A 132 -36.05 -9.51 7.38
CA LEU A 132 -35.71 -8.32 8.14
C LEU A 132 -34.20 -8.17 8.34
N ALA A 133 -33.51 -9.26 8.69
CA ALA A 133 -32.05 -9.28 8.78
C ALA A 133 -31.39 -8.91 7.45
N GLN A 134 -31.93 -9.41 6.33
CA GLN A 134 -31.42 -9.09 4.99
C GLN A 134 -31.59 -7.61 4.63
N VAL A 135 -32.78 -7.03 4.88
CA VAL A 135 -33.02 -5.59 4.62
C VAL A 135 -32.14 -4.71 5.50
N PHE A 136 -31.96 -5.07 6.78
CA PHE A 136 -31.05 -4.37 7.68
C PHE A 136 -29.63 -4.35 7.12
N VAL A 137 -29.05 -5.52 6.80
CA VAL A 137 -27.67 -5.61 6.30
C VAL A 137 -27.50 -4.86 4.98
N GLU A 138 -28.43 -5.04 4.04
CA GLU A 138 -28.35 -4.43 2.73
C GLU A 138 -28.47 -2.90 2.80
N GLY A 139 -29.29 -2.38 3.72
CA GLY A 139 -29.39 -0.95 4.00
C GLY A 139 -28.06 -0.39 4.51
N PHE A 140 -27.55 -0.91 5.63
CA PHE A 140 -26.31 -0.41 6.23
C PHE A 140 -25.07 -0.57 5.33
N ARG A 141 -25.04 -1.58 4.45
CA ARG A 141 -23.92 -1.79 3.53
C ARG A 141 -23.97 -0.89 2.29
N ASN A 142 -25.15 -0.42 1.88
CA ASN A 142 -25.32 0.42 0.69
C ASN A 142 -25.45 1.91 1.01
N THR A 143 -25.60 2.31 2.28
CA THR A 143 -25.63 3.73 2.65
C THR A 143 -24.28 4.40 2.37
N PRO A 144 -24.24 5.48 1.56
CA PRO A 144 -23.02 6.24 1.33
C PRO A 144 -22.53 6.84 2.66
N PRO A 145 -21.24 6.72 3.00
CA PRO A 145 -20.70 7.19 4.27
C PRO A 145 -20.69 8.73 4.44
N LEU A 146 -21.14 9.49 3.44
CA LEU A 146 -21.11 10.97 3.40
C LEU A 146 -22.35 11.65 4.00
N VAL A 147 -23.33 10.89 4.52
CA VAL A 147 -24.60 11.43 5.08
C VAL A 147 -24.60 11.40 6.62
N VAL A 148 -23.43 11.17 7.24
CA VAL A 148 -23.20 11.21 8.69
C VAL A 148 -22.25 12.34 9.03
#